data_AF-A0A2K8T7B6-F1
#
_entry.id   AF-A0A2K8T7B6-F1
#
_cell.length_a   1.000
_cell.length_b   1.000
_cell.length_c   1.000
_cell.angle_alpha   90.00
_cell.angle_beta   90.00
_cell.angle_gamma   90.00
#
_symmetry.space_group_name_H-M   'P 1'
#
loop_
_entity.id
_entity.type
_entity.pdbx_description
1 polymer ?
#
loop_
_entity_poly.entity_id
_entity_poly.type
_entity_poly.pdbx_seq_one_letter_code
_entity_poly.pdbx_strand_id
1 'polypeptide(L)'
;MTPYGAVINQERPTISWSKPKGATDYVVRMRGNGGISWEVAVKGESLTYPPQEPALKPGQAYTLDIVAMRGDRVIDGSNSLLLLLATDKIQEVEKTINVLKNLQQPLDELAIDVDAVYESYNLVNESIKVLDARAKAGSTNPTIYRLLGDRYLIANFPQQANEAYLTAKKLAQQANNTVELALAEAGRKIAAQTKVKEQTSYPPTRINALQ
;
A
#
# COMPACT_ATOMS: atom_id res chain seq x y z
N MET A 1 8.75 -9.48 -2.73
CA MET A 1 8.22 -8.13 -2.36
C MET A 1 7.00 -7.80 -3.20
N THR A 2 6.17 -6.84 -2.80
CA THR A 2 4.98 -6.43 -3.58
C THR A 2 4.83 -4.90 -3.52
N PRO A 3 4.60 -4.20 -4.66
CA PRO A 3 4.26 -2.79 -4.65
C PRO A 3 2.88 -2.56 -4.01
N TYR A 4 2.68 -1.41 -3.38
CA TYR A 4 1.44 -1.10 -2.70
C TYR A 4 0.35 -0.80 -3.75
N GLY A 5 -0.80 -1.47 -3.64
CA GLY A 5 -2.01 -1.19 -4.43
C GLY A 5 -1.87 -1.50 -5.93
N ALA A 6 -2.87 -2.17 -6.50
CA ALA A 6 -2.92 -2.41 -7.95
C ALA A 6 -3.59 -1.27 -8.73
N VAL A 7 -4.28 -0.37 -8.03
CA VAL A 7 -5.03 0.75 -8.61
C VAL A 7 -4.54 2.06 -8.03
N ILE A 8 -4.38 3.07 -8.89
CA ILE A 8 -3.91 4.42 -8.56
C ILE A 8 -4.86 5.45 -9.17
N ASN A 9 -4.86 6.67 -8.62
CA ASN A 9 -5.68 7.80 -9.10
C ASN A 9 -4.86 9.05 -9.46
N GLN A 10 -3.53 8.95 -9.49
CA GLN A 10 -2.63 10.04 -9.87
C GLN A 10 -1.82 9.67 -11.10
N GLU A 11 -1.65 10.62 -12.02
CA GLU A 11 -0.81 10.42 -13.22
C GLU A 11 0.69 10.30 -12.90
N ARG A 12 1.09 10.74 -11.70
CA ARG A 12 2.46 10.71 -11.18
C ARG A 12 2.45 10.21 -9.73
N PRO A 13 2.15 8.92 -9.49
CA PRO A 13 1.96 8.38 -8.14
C PRO A 13 3.29 8.27 -7.38
N THR A 14 3.20 8.29 -6.04
CA THR A 14 4.25 7.69 -5.21
C THR A 14 4.04 6.19 -5.17
N ILE A 15 5.08 5.44 -5.52
CA ILE A 15 5.10 3.97 -5.50
C ILE A 15 5.88 3.56 -4.27
N SER A 16 5.35 2.62 -3.48
CA SER A 16 6.03 2.06 -2.31
C SER A 16 6.02 0.54 -2.38
N TRP A 17 6.94 -0.13 -1.67
CA TRP A 17 7.04 -1.59 -1.61
C TRP A 17 7.59 -2.10 -0.27
N SER A 18 7.48 -3.40 0.00
CA SER A 18 8.06 -4.02 1.20
C SER A 18 9.55 -4.25 1.06
N LYS A 19 10.30 -4.04 2.15
CA LYS A 19 11.75 -4.30 2.21
C LYS A 19 12.03 -5.79 2.42
N PRO A 20 12.65 -6.49 1.45
CA PRO A 20 13.18 -7.83 1.69
C PRO A 20 14.37 -7.79 2.65
N LYS A 21 14.57 -8.86 3.42
CA LYS A 21 15.66 -8.93 4.40
C LYS A 21 17.03 -8.74 3.73
N GLY A 22 17.74 -7.69 4.13
CA GLY A 22 19.08 -7.35 3.65
C GLY A 22 19.12 -6.74 2.25
N ALA A 23 18.01 -6.18 1.75
CA ALA A 23 18.03 -5.27 0.61
C ALA A 23 18.66 -3.92 1.01
N THR A 24 19.52 -3.39 0.15
CA THR A 24 20.18 -2.09 0.31
C THR A 24 19.75 -1.07 -0.73
N ASP A 25 19.42 -1.54 -1.93
CA ASP A 25 19.09 -0.72 -3.08
C ASP A 25 18.01 -1.41 -3.92
N TYR A 26 17.37 -0.65 -4.81
CA TYR A 26 16.29 -1.11 -5.67
C TYR A 26 16.46 -0.56 -7.08
N VAL A 27 15.99 -1.33 -8.06
CA VAL A 27 15.79 -0.87 -9.44
C VAL A 27 14.30 -0.95 -9.73
N VAL A 28 13.71 0.18 -10.10
CA VAL A 28 12.28 0.29 -10.43
C VAL A 28 12.15 0.53 -11.92
N ARG A 29 11.32 -0.26 -12.59
CA ARG A 29 11.04 -0.13 -14.03
C ARG A 29 9.56 -0.02 -14.25
N MET A 30 9.18 0.87 -15.15
CA MET A 30 7.79 0.97 -15.58
C MET A 30 7.71 0.88 -17.09
N ARG A 31 6.75 0.07 -17.56
CA ARG A 31 6.46 -0.08 -18.99
C ARG A 31 4.96 0.00 -19.22
N GLY A 32 4.56 0.59 -20.33
CA GLY A 32 3.17 0.57 -20.77
C GLY A 32 2.92 1.45 -21.97
N ASN A 33 1.63 1.64 -22.27
CA ASN A 33 1.18 2.43 -23.40
C ASN A 33 1.58 3.90 -23.26
N GLY A 34 1.59 4.62 -24.40
CA GLY A 34 1.85 6.06 -24.42
C GLY A 34 3.33 6.45 -24.28
N GLY A 35 4.27 5.54 -24.57
CA GLY A 35 5.70 5.81 -24.54
C GLY A 35 6.33 5.67 -23.15
N ILE A 36 5.61 5.09 -22.18
CA ILE A 36 6.15 4.80 -20.86
C ILE A 36 7.11 3.60 -20.96
N SER A 37 8.40 3.87 -20.87
CA SER A 37 9.44 2.87 -20.66
C SER A 37 10.63 3.52 -19.97
N TRP A 38 10.74 3.36 -18.66
CA TRP A 38 11.83 3.94 -17.88
C TRP A 38 12.33 3.01 -16.78
N GLU A 39 13.52 3.32 -16.28
CA GLU A 39 14.19 2.61 -15.19
C GLU A 39 14.90 3.62 -14.27
N VAL A 40 14.79 3.43 -12.96
CA VAL A 40 15.43 4.27 -11.95
C VAL A 40 15.98 3.42 -10.80
N ALA A 41 17.19 3.72 -10.35
CA ALA A 41 17.78 3.16 -9.14
C ALA A 41 17.41 3.99 -7.90
N VAL A 42 17.04 3.33 -6.80
CA VAL A 42 16.49 3.96 -5.59
C VAL A 42 17.03 3.25 -4.34
N LYS A 43 17.37 3.99 -3.28
CA LYS A 43 17.90 3.43 -2.01
C LYS A 43 16.85 3.16 -0.93
N GLY A 44 15.64 3.70 -1.11
CA GLY A 44 14.53 3.56 -0.17
C GLY A 44 13.43 2.65 -0.70
N GLU A 45 12.45 2.39 0.15
CA GLU A 45 11.28 1.54 -0.11
C GLU A 45 10.13 2.27 -0.83
N SER A 46 10.43 3.45 -1.37
CA SER A 46 9.48 4.25 -2.13
C SER A 46 10.15 5.10 -3.20
N LEU A 47 9.42 5.39 -4.26
CA LEU A 47 9.79 6.23 -5.38
C LEU A 47 8.66 7.21 -5.67
N THR A 48 8.96 8.50 -5.61
CA THR A 48 8.08 9.50 -6.24
C THR A 48 8.28 9.43 -7.74
N TYR A 49 7.18 9.42 -8.51
CA TYR A 49 7.24 9.32 -9.97
C TYR A 49 8.24 10.32 -10.57
N PRO A 50 9.17 9.88 -11.44
CA PRO A 50 10.19 10.77 -11.98
C PRO A 50 9.58 11.92 -12.81
N PRO A 51 9.88 13.19 -12.51
CA PRO A 51 9.22 14.32 -13.15
C PRO A 51 9.56 14.46 -14.64
N GLN A 52 10.72 13.98 -15.07
CA GLN A 52 11.18 14.01 -16.47
C GLN A 52 10.49 12.97 -17.36
N GLU A 53 9.89 11.94 -16.77
CA GLU A 53 9.22 10.88 -17.53
C GLU A 53 7.80 11.31 -17.94
N PRO A 54 7.26 10.79 -19.05
CA PRO A 54 5.89 11.12 -19.46
C PRO A 54 4.88 10.73 -18.37
N ALA A 55 3.82 11.53 -18.19
CA ALA A 55 2.80 11.22 -17.20
C ALA A 55 1.97 9.98 -17.60
N LEU A 56 1.48 9.24 -16.61
CA LEU A 56 0.55 8.14 -16.84
C LEU A 56 -0.78 8.68 -17.35
N LYS A 57 -1.48 7.88 -18.15
CA LYS A 57 -2.74 8.27 -18.79
C LYS A 57 -3.91 7.57 -18.11
N PRO A 58 -4.99 8.29 -17.76
CA PRO A 58 -6.19 7.70 -17.18
C PRO A 58 -6.74 6.52 -17.99
N GLY A 59 -7.23 5.50 -17.27
CA GLY A 59 -7.82 4.29 -17.85
C GLY A 59 -6.81 3.31 -18.45
N GLN A 60 -5.50 3.52 -18.25
CA GLN A 60 -4.46 2.64 -18.77
C GLN A 60 -3.81 1.80 -17.69
N ALA A 61 -3.31 0.64 -18.10
CA ALA A 61 -2.54 -0.25 -17.26
C ALA A 61 -1.05 -0.22 -17.63
N TYR A 62 -0.21 -0.38 -16.61
CA TYR A 62 1.24 -0.33 -16.68
C TYR A 62 1.83 -1.53 -15.94
N THR A 63 2.93 -2.04 -16.44
CA THR A 63 3.74 -3.02 -15.72
C THR A 63 4.77 -2.28 -14.89
N LEU A 64 4.82 -2.61 -13.60
CA LEU A 64 5.81 -2.14 -12.65
C LEU A 64 6.68 -3.33 -12.25
N ASP A 65 7.97 -3.26 -12.55
CA ASP A 65 8.97 -4.17 -12.00
C ASP A 65 9.73 -3.47 -10.90
N ILE A 66 9.90 -4.15 -9.77
CA ILE A 66 10.83 -3.72 -8.72
C ILE A 66 11.82 -4.86 -8.54
N VAL A 67 13.11 -4.53 -8.44
CA VAL A 67 14.18 -5.49 -8.20
C VAL A 67 14.94 -5.04 -6.96
N ALA A 68 15.03 -5.89 -5.95
CA ALA A 68 15.76 -5.60 -4.72
C ALA A 68 17.19 -6.13 -4.83
N MET A 69 18.13 -5.28 -4.47
CA MET A 69 19.56 -5.50 -4.62
C MET A 69 20.26 -5.54 -3.26
N ARG A 70 21.34 -6.32 -3.19
CA ARG A 70 22.34 -6.28 -2.12
C ARG A 70 23.71 -6.15 -2.78
N GLY A 71 24.22 -4.92 -2.86
CA GLY A 71 25.30 -4.60 -3.79
C GLY A 71 24.87 -4.95 -5.22
N ASP A 72 25.71 -5.68 -5.95
CA ASP A 72 25.43 -6.03 -7.35
C ASP A 72 24.55 -7.28 -7.53
N ARG A 73 24.04 -7.86 -6.44
CA ARG A 73 23.25 -9.10 -6.47
C ARG A 73 21.76 -8.81 -6.32
N VAL A 74 20.97 -9.34 -7.25
CA VAL A 74 19.51 -9.44 -7.12
C VAL A 74 19.19 -10.43 -5.99
N ILE A 75 18.37 -10.02 -5.03
CA ILE A 75 17.94 -10.88 -3.92
C ILE A 75 16.44 -11.12 -3.88
N ASP A 76 15.66 -10.28 -4.55
CA ASP A 76 14.21 -10.42 -4.69
C ASP A 76 13.74 -9.60 -5.90
N GLY A 77 12.56 -9.93 -6.43
CA GLY A 77 11.97 -9.28 -7.58
C GLY A 77 10.45 -9.34 -7.52
N SER A 78 9.79 -8.32 -8.07
CA SER A 78 8.35 -8.33 -8.28
C SER A 78 8.00 -7.74 -9.63
N ASN A 79 6.95 -8.28 -10.21
CA ASN A 79 6.29 -7.77 -11.39
C ASN A 79 4.82 -7.57 -11.01
N SER A 80 4.25 -6.41 -11.30
CA SER A 80 2.88 -6.09 -10.94
C SER A 80 2.21 -5.23 -12.00
N LEU A 81 0.90 -5.37 -12.12
CA LEU A 81 0.08 -4.50 -12.93
C LEU A 81 -0.39 -3.32 -12.07
N LEU A 82 -0.21 -2.11 -12.59
CA LEU A 82 -0.79 -0.89 -12.05
C LEU A 82 -1.84 -0.37 -13.01
N LEU A 83 -3.06 -0.14 -12.53
CA LEU A 83 -4.14 0.48 -13.26
C LEU A 83 -4.32 1.92 -12.79
N LEU A 84 -4.19 2.89 -13.68
CA LEU A 84 -4.66 4.25 -13.41
C LEU A 84 -6.14 4.33 -13.74
N LEU A 85 -6.96 4.74 -12.76
CA LEU A 85 -8.39 4.90 -12.93
C LEU A 85 -8.72 5.78 -14.14
N ALA A 86 -9.85 5.50 -14.78
CA ALA A 86 -10.38 6.36 -15.83
C ALA A 86 -10.82 7.71 -15.26
N THR A 87 -10.80 8.76 -16.09
CA THR A 87 -11.07 10.14 -15.67
C THR A 87 -12.42 10.30 -14.99
N ASP A 88 -13.48 9.66 -15.50
CA ASP A 88 -14.82 9.68 -14.92
C ASP A 88 -14.83 9.09 -13.49
N LYS A 89 -14.09 8.00 -13.28
CA LYS A 89 -13.95 7.35 -11.97
C LYS A 89 -13.13 8.19 -10.98
N ILE A 90 -12.07 8.84 -11.44
CA ILE A 90 -11.30 9.79 -10.62
C ILE A 90 -12.20 10.94 -10.17
N GLN A 91 -12.98 11.52 -11.10
CA GLN A 91 -13.92 12.60 -10.79
C GLN A 91 -15.03 12.16 -9.82
N GLU A 92 -15.52 10.93 -9.95
CA GLU A 92 -16.53 10.36 -9.03
C GLU A 92 -15.98 10.23 -7.60
N VAL A 93 -14.75 9.73 -7.46
CA VAL A 93 -14.04 9.65 -6.16
C VAL A 93 -13.85 11.05 -5.58
N GLU A 94 -13.31 11.99 -6.35
CA GLU A 94 -13.06 13.36 -5.91
C GLU A 94 -14.35 14.08 -5.49
N LYS A 95 -15.42 13.94 -6.27
CA LYS A 95 -16.72 14.52 -5.96
C LYS A 95 -17.27 13.98 -4.65
N THR A 96 -17.23 12.67 -4.45
CA THR A 96 -17.73 12.02 -3.23
C THR A 96 -16.94 12.49 -2.01
N ILE A 97 -15.61 12.50 -2.10
CA ILE A 97 -14.73 12.98 -1.01
C ILE A 97 -14.98 14.46 -0.71
N ASN A 98 -15.22 15.29 -1.72
CA ASN A 98 -15.54 16.70 -1.50
C ASN A 98 -16.88 16.90 -0.80
N VAL A 99 -17.89 16.07 -1.11
CA VAL A 99 -19.16 16.06 -0.35
C VAL A 99 -18.89 15.71 1.11
N LEU A 100 -18.16 14.62 1.39
CA LEU A 100 -17.84 14.17 2.75
C LEU A 100 -17.10 15.25 3.56
N LYS A 101 -16.13 15.93 2.96
CA LYS A 101 -15.40 17.04 3.59
C LYS A 101 -16.31 18.21 3.97
N ASN A 102 -17.37 18.45 3.20
CA ASN A 102 -18.32 19.54 3.44
C ASN A 102 -19.38 19.20 4.50
N LEU A 103 -19.50 17.94 4.93
CA LEU A 103 -20.43 17.54 6.00
C LEU A 103 -19.96 18.00 7.40
N GLN A 104 -18.73 18.53 7.52
CA GLN A 104 -18.15 19.03 8.78
C GLN A 104 -18.16 18.01 9.93
N GLN A 105 -18.07 16.73 9.57
CA GLN A 105 -18.03 15.63 10.54
C GLN A 105 -16.70 15.57 11.31
N PRO A 106 -16.67 14.85 12.46
CA PRO A 106 -15.43 14.64 13.20
C PRO A 106 -14.32 14.06 12.30
N LEU A 107 -13.07 14.47 12.54
CA LEU A 107 -11.95 14.10 11.67
C LEU A 107 -11.69 12.60 11.59
N ASP A 108 -11.99 11.85 12.65
CA ASP A 108 -11.92 10.39 12.64
C ASP A 108 -12.96 9.79 11.69
N GLU A 109 -14.23 10.22 11.78
CA GLU A 109 -15.31 9.77 10.89
C GLU A 109 -15.03 10.15 9.43
N LEU A 110 -14.51 11.36 9.19
CA LEU A 110 -14.09 11.76 7.85
C LEU A 110 -13.01 10.85 7.28
N ALA A 111 -12.02 10.43 8.07
CA ALA A 111 -11.00 9.51 7.60
C ALA A 111 -11.56 8.12 7.29
N ILE A 112 -12.53 7.64 8.08
CA ILE A 112 -13.22 6.35 7.87
C ILE A 112 -14.05 6.40 6.59
N ASP A 113 -14.85 7.44 6.38
CA ASP A 113 -15.69 7.55 5.18
C ASP A 113 -14.84 7.73 3.91
N VAL A 114 -13.76 8.52 3.99
CA VAL A 114 -12.83 8.66 2.86
C VAL A 114 -12.10 7.35 2.57
N ASP A 115 -11.73 6.57 3.59
CA ASP A 115 -11.20 5.21 3.39
C ASP A 115 -12.22 4.30 2.69
N ALA A 116 -13.49 4.33 3.09
CA ALA A 116 -14.53 3.53 2.46
C ALA A 116 -14.71 3.87 0.97
N VAL A 117 -14.61 5.16 0.61
CA VAL A 117 -14.60 5.59 -0.80
C VAL A 117 -13.37 5.05 -1.51
N TYR A 118 -12.17 5.16 -0.94
CA TYR A 118 -10.98 4.62 -1.60
C TYR A 118 -11.00 3.10 -1.72
N GLU A 119 -11.51 2.39 -0.71
CA GLU A 119 -11.69 0.94 -0.73
C GLU A 119 -12.60 0.49 -1.88
N SER A 120 -13.72 1.19 -2.13
CA SER A 120 -14.64 0.81 -3.20
C SER A 120 -14.03 0.89 -4.61
N TYR A 121 -12.90 1.60 -4.75
CA TYR A 121 -12.13 1.70 -6.01
C TYR A 121 -10.78 0.96 -5.94
N ASN A 122 -10.51 0.20 -4.87
CA ASN A 122 -9.25 -0.47 -4.60
C ASN A 122 -8.03 0.48 -4.55
N LEU A 123 -8.24 1.75 -4.17
CA LEU A 123 -7.22 2.78 -4.00
C LEU A 123 -6.51 2.61 -2.64
N VAL A 124 -5.85 1.46 -2.47
CA VAL A 124 -5.26 1.03 -1.20
C VAL A 124 -4.19 2.03 -0.70
N ASN A 125 -3.45 2.66 -1.60
CA ASN A 125 -2.41 3.62 -1.24
C ASN A 125 -3.00 4.88 -0.63
N GLU A 126 -4.09 5.36 -1.21
CA GLU A 126 -4.83 6.54 -0.79
C GLU A 126 -5.54 6.27 0.55
N SER A 127 -6.13 5.08 0.70
CA SER A 127 -6.66 4.56 1.98
C SER A 127 -5.59 4.54 3.09
N ILE A 128 -4.42 3.96 2.83
CA ILE A 128 -3.32 3.95 3.81
C ILE A 128 -2.91 5.37 4.17
N LYS A 129 -2.75 6.26 3.18
CA LYS A 129 -2.36 7.66 3.41
C LYS A 129 -3.34 8.40 4.33
N VAL A 130 -4.65 8.29 4.09
CA VAL A 130 -5.66 9.00 4.90
C VAL A 130 -5.72 8.47 6.33
N LEU A 131 -5.71 7.15 6.51
CA LEU A 131 -5.77 6.52 7.83
C LEU A 131 -4.48 6.72 8.63
N ASP A 132 -3.32 6.58 7.99
CA ASP A 132 -2.01 6.81 8.62
C ASP A 132 -1.82 8.28 9.03
N ALA A 133 -2.24 9.23 8.18
CA ALA A 133 -2.24 10.65 8.54
C ALA A 133 -3.13 10.91 9.76
N ARG A 134 -4.31 10.29 9.81
CA ARG A 134 -5.22 10.46 10.96
C ARG A 134 -4.68 9.83 12.24
N ALA A 135 -4.09 8.64 12.14
CA ALA A 135 -3.40 7.99 13.25
C ALA A 135 -2.23 8.84 13.79
N LYS A 136 -1.40 9.42 12.90
CA LYS A 136 -0.29 10.31 13.26
C LYS A 136 -0.76 11.62 13.89
N ALA A 137 -1.94 12.10 13.53
CA ALA A 137 -2.59 13.24 14.15
C ALA A 137 -3.29 12.90 15.49
N GLY A 138 -2.92 11.78 16.12
CA GLY A 138 -3.28 11.47 17.51
C GLY A 138 -4.70 10.94 17.71
N SER A 139 -5.29 10.30 16.71
CA SER A 139 -6.58 9.63 16.89
C SER A 139 -6.51 8.59 18.02
N THR A 140 -7.57 8.51 18.83
CA THR A 140 -7.75 7.44 19.81
C THR A 140 -8.87 6.48 19.39
N ASN A 141 -9.42 6.63 18.18
CA ASN A 141 -10.48 5.77 17.66
C ASN A 141 -9.87 4.44 17.19
N PRO A 142 -10.22 3.29 17.82
CA PRO A 142 -9.66 1.99 17.44
C PRO A 142 -9.94 1.59 15.99
N THR A 143 -11.06 2.03 15.41
CA THR A 143 -11.45 1.71 14.02
C THR A 143 -10.44 2.24 13.00
N ILE A 144 -9.84 3.42 13.23
CA ILE A 144 -8.79 3.97 12.37
C ILE A 144 -7.61 3.01 12.26
N TYR A 145 -7.14 2.49 13.39
CA TYR A 145 -5.99 1.59 13.44
C TYR A 145 -6.34 0.19 12.94
N ARG A 146 -7.58 -0.27 13.15
CA ARG A 146 -8.04 -1.53 12.60
C ARG A 146 -8.08 -1.47 11.07
N LEU A 147 -8.72 -0.46 10.51
CA LEU A 147 -8.76 -0.23 9.06
C LEU A 147 -7.35 -0.09 8.49
N LEU A 148 -6.47 0.68 9.15
CA LEU A 148 -5.08 0.81 8.70
C LEU A 148 -4.37 -0.54 8.65
N GLY A 149 -4.64 -1.41 9.63
CA GLY A 149 -4.18 -2.80 9.64
C GLY A 149 -4.67 -3.61 8.43
N ASP A 150 -5.96 -3.51 8.12
CA ASP A 150 -6.57 -4.18 6.97
C ASP A 150 -5.95 -3.72 5.65
N ARG A 151 -5.77 -2.41 5.47
CA ARG A 151 -5.16 -1.86 4.24
C ARG A 151 -3.71 -2.28 4.11
N TYR A 152 -2.95 -2.33 5.21
CA TYR A 152 -1.61 -2.90 5.19
C TYR A 152 -1.61 -4.39 4.84
N LEU A 153 -2.57 -5.19 5.29
CA LEU A 153 -2.67 -6.59 4.85
C LEU A 153 -2.94 -6.70 3.35
N ILE A 154 -3.87 -5.92 2.81
CA ILE A 154 -4.18 -5.91 1.37
C ILE A 154 -2.94 -5.50 0.57
N ALA A 155 -2.18 -4.52 1.05
CA ALA A 155 -0.94 -4.10 0.43
C ALA A 155 0.24 -5.08 0.64
N ASN A 156 0.04 -6.19 1.38
CA ASN A 156 1.07 -7.18 1.72
C ASN A 156 2.19 -6.65 2.65
N PHE A 157 1.77 -5.94 3.71
CA PHE A 157 2.61 -5.41 4.81
C PHE A 157 2.23 -6.06 6.15
N PRO A 158 2.48 -7.37 6.33
CA PRO A 158 2.01 -8.08 7.52
C PRO A 158 2.62 -7.54 8.82
N GLN A 159 3.82 -6.95 8.78
CA GLN A 159 4.40 -6.32 9.97
C GLN A 159 3.65 -5.04 10.36
N GLN A 160 3.53 -4.07 9.43
CA GLN A 160 2.81 -2.82 9.68
C GLN A 160 1.33 -3.08 10.02
N ALA A 161 0.72 -4.07 9.37
CA ALA A 161 -0.62 -4.51 9.71
C ALA A 161 -0.72 -4.96 11.17
N ASN A 162 0.18 -5.84 11.60
CA ASN A 162 0.20 -6.33 12.98
C ASN A 162 0.46 -5.21 14.01
N GLU A 163 1.30 -4.23 13.67
CA GLU A 163 1.55 -3.04 14.51
C GLU A 163 0.28 -2.17 14.62
N ALA A 164 -0.41 -1.92 13.51
CA ALA A 164 -1.67 -1.18 13.51
C ALA A 164 -2.75 -1.91 14.35
N TYR A 165 -2.90 -3.23 14.18
CA TYR A 165 -3.85 -4.00 14.98
C TYR A 165 -3.48 -4.11 16.47
N LEU A 166 -2.19 -4.05 16.85
CA LEU A 166 -1.81 -3.93 18.28
C LEU A 166 -2.41 -2.66 18.88
N THR A 167 -2.27 -1.55 18.16
CA THR A 167 -2.77 -0.25 18.59
C THR A 167 -4.30 -0.25 18.64
N ALA A 168 -4.96 -0.78 17.60
CA ALA A 168 -6.42 -0.95 17.56
C ALA A 168 -6.93 -1.74 18.76
N LYS A 169 -6.33 -2.90 19.05
CA LYS A 169 -6.67 -3.74 20.21
C LYS A 169 -6.54 -2.97 21.53
N LYS A 170 -5.42 -2.26 21.74
CA LYS A 170 -5.18 -1.49 22.97
C LYS A 170 -6.25 -0.42 23.16
N LEU A 171 -6.55 0.36 22.12
CA LEU A 171 -7.55 1.42 22.17
C LEU A 171 -8.97 0.86 22.35
N ALA A 172 -9.29 -0.25 21.69
CA ALA A 172 -10.58 -0.91 21.82
C ALA A 172 -10.81 -1.43 23.25
N GLN A 173 -9.78 -1.98 23.90
CA GLN A 173 -9.85 -2.37 25.31
C GLN A 173 -10.09 -1.18 26.22
N GLN A 174 -9.40 -0.05 25.99
CA GLN A 174 -9.58 1.18 26.78
C GLN A 174 -10.98 1.77 26.61
N ALA A 175 -11.54 1.69 25.41
CA ALA A 175 -12.88 2.19 25.09
C ALA A 175 -14.01 1.18 25.41
N ASN A 176 -13.69 -0.03 25.92
CA ASN A 176 -14.64 -1.15 26.05
C ASN A 176 -15.38 -1.49 24.75
N ASN A 177 -14.75 -1.27 23.59
CA ASN A 177 -15.30 -1.60 22.29
C ASN A 177 -15.00 -3.07 21.93
N THR A 178 -15.92 -3.97 22.27
CA THR A 178 -15.76 -5.42 22.08
C THR A 178 -15.71 -5.83 20.62
N VAL A 179 -16.39 -5.09 19.73
CA VAL A 179 -16.42 -5.35 18.29
C VAL A 179 -15.05 -5.08 17.67
N GLU A 180 -14.51 -3.89 17.88
CA GLU A 180 -13.18 -3.52 17.37
C GLU A 180 -12.07 -4.38 17.98
N LEU A 181 -12.21 -4.76 19.26
CA LEU A 181 -11.29 -5.70 19.89
C LEU A 181 -11.25 -7.04 19.14
N ALA A 182 -12.42 -7.63 18.86
CA ALA A 182 -12.51 -8.91 18.17
C ALA A 182 -11.96 -8.83 16.73
N LEU A 183 -12.30 -7.76 16.00
CA LEU A 183 -11.82 -7.54 14.64
C LEU A 183 -10.29 -7.35 14.59
N ALA A 184 -9.74 -6.54 15.49
CA ALA A 184 -8.30 -6.35 15.59
C ALA A 184 -7.59 -7.67 15.92
N GLU A 185 -8.12 -8.50 16.82
CA GLU A 185 -7.54 -9.81 17.13
C GLU A 185 -7.60 -10.79 15.96
N ALA A 186 -8.68 -10.78 15.18
CA ALA A 186 -8.77 -11.56 13.95
C ALA A 186 -7.73 -11.11 12.91
N GLY A 187 -7.63 -9.80 12.66
CA GLY A 187 -6.64 -9.22 11.75
C GLY A 187 -5.20 -9.59 12.11
N ARG A 188 -4.85 -9.59 13.40
CA ARG A 188 -3.52 -10.04 13.89
C ARG A 188 -3.22 -11.49 13.55
N LYS A 189 -4.19 -12.38 13.72
CA LYS A 189 -4.00 -13.80 13.41
C LYS A 189 -3.70 -13.99 11.92
N ILE A 190 -4.42 -13.26 11.06
CA ILE A 190 -4.18 -13.26 9.61
C ILE A 190 -2.78 -12.71 9.30
N ALA A 191 -2.42 -11.56 9.86
CA ALA A 191 -1.10 -10.94 9.67
C ALA A 191 0.05 -11.89 10.04
N ALA A 192 -0.07 -12.61 11.16
CA ALA A 192 0.91 -13.58 11.60
C ALA A 192 1.04 -14.76 10.62
N GLN A 193 -0.08 -15.25 10.07
CA GLN A 193 -0.08 -16.35 9.09
C GLN A 193 0.54 -15.93 7.75
N THR A 194 0.25 -14.72 7.27
CA THR A 194 0.84 -14.16 6.04
C THR A 194 2.35 -14.08 6.14
N LYS A 195 2.88 -13.61 7.28
CA LYS A 195 4.32 -13.56 7.55
C LYS A 195 5.01 -14.94 7.47
N VAL A 196 4.35 -16.00 7.93
CA VAL A 196 4.90 -17.37 7.88
C VAL A 196 4.97 -17.87 6.44
N LYS A 197 3.95 -17.62 5.62
CA LYS A 197 3.94 -18.03 4.21
C LYS A 197 5.09 -17.41 3.42
N GLU A 198 5.34 -16.10 3.60
CA GLU A 198 6.47 -15.41 2.96
C GLU A 198 7.84 -16.00 3.32
N GLN A 199 8.00 -16.54 4.54
CA GLN A 199 9.27 -17.16 4.95
C GLN A 199 9.47 -18.55 4.32
N THR A 200 8.38 -19.24 3.96
CA THR A 200 8.43 -20.60 3.39
C THR A 200 8.43 -20.66 1.86
N SER A 201 8.10 -19.57 1.17
CA SER A 201 7.94 -19.54 -0.30
C SER A 201 9.23 -19.29 -1.09
N TYR A 202 10.39 -19.07 -0.45
CA TYR A 202 11.68 -18.90 -1.13
C TYR A 202 12.55 -20.17 -0.97
N PRO A 203 12.52 -21.13 -1.91
CA PRO A 203 13.61 -22.08 -2.02
C PRO A 203 14.88 -21.35 -2.50
N PRO A 204 16.09 -21.68 -2.02
CA PRO A 204 17.32 -21.13 -2.57
C PRO A 204 17.42 -21.53 -4.05
N THR A 205 17.35 -20.54 -4.94
CA THR A 205 17.61 -20.77 -6.37
C THR A 205 19.04 -21.28 -6.48
N ARG A 206 19.20 -22.58 -6.75
CA ARG A 206 20.48 -23.13 -7.20
C ARG A 206 20.82 -22.45 -8.52
N ILE A 207 21.82 -21.58 -8.49
CA ILE A 207 22.47 -21.07 -9.68
C ILE A 207 23.13 -22.28 -10.33
N ASN A 208 22.54 -22.79 -11.41
CA ASN A 208 23.28 -23.62 -12.35
C ASN A 208 24.29 -22.69 -13.02
N ALA A 209 25.53 -22.73 -12.54
CA ALA A 209 26.67 -22.22 -13.29
C ALA A 209 26.82 -23.11 -14.53
N LEU A 210 26.55 -22.55 -15.71
CA LEU A 210 27.03 -23.11 -16.97
C LEU A 210 28.47 -22.62 -17.15
N GLN A 211 29.42 -23.54 -16.99
CA GLN A 211 30.71 -23.54 -17.66
C GLN A 211 30.76 -24.79 -18.53
#